data_AF-A0A2H0ETY5-F1
#
_entry.id   AF-A0A2H0ETY5-F1
#
_cell.length_a   1.000
_cell.length_b   1.000
_cell.length_c   1.000
_cell.angle_alpha   90.00
_cell.angle_beta   90.00
_cell.angle_gamma   90.00
#
_symmetry.space_group_name_H-M   'P 1'
#
loop_
_entity.id
_entity.type
_entity.pdbx_description
1 polymer ?
#
loop_
_entity_poly.entity_id
_entity_poly.type
_entity_poly.pdbx_seq_one_letter_code
_entity_poly.pdbx_strand_id
1 'polypeptide(L)'
;MIAAPFSVTTASAANVSLSCGAVGAELELCRQGAEAWAAKTGNTVTIVSTPNSTTERLALYQQLLAAGAKDIDVFQIDVIWPG
;
A
#
# COMPACT_ATOMS: atom_id res chain seq x y z
N MET A 1 -2.11 39.28 28.99
CA MET A 1 -2.43 37.90 28.57
C MET A 1 -1.71 37.68 27.25
N ILE A 2 -0.64 36.89 27.24
CA ILE A 2 0.15 36.60 26.02
C ILE A 2 -0.46 35.34 25.41
N ALA A 3 -1.02 35.45 24.20
CA ALA A 3 -1.57 34.32 23.45
C ALA A 3 -0.44 33.44 22.93
N ALA A 4 -0.51 32.13 23.19
CA ALA A 4 0.43 31.15 22.64
C ALA A 4 0.18 30.97 21.14
N PRO A 5 1.24 30.85 20.30
CA PRO A 5 1.08 30.58 18.89
C PRO A 5 0.63 29.13 18.67
N PHE A 6 -0.48 28.94 17.97
CA PHE A 6 -0.89 27.63 17.45
C PHE A 6 -0.05 27.33 16.20
N SER A 7 0.80 26.31 16.26
CA SER A 7 1.47 25.78 15.08
C SER A 7 0.46 25.00 14.23
N VAL A 8 0.19 25.48 13.02
CA VAL A 8 -0.59 24.75 12.03
C VAL A 8 0.36 23.81 11.30
N THR A 9 0.27 22.50 11.58
CA THR A 9 0.97 21.48 10.79
C THR A 9 0.14 21.20 9.54
N THR A 10 0.66 21.58 8.37
CA THR A 10 0.09 21.15 7.08
C THR A 10 0.44 19.69 6.85
N ALA A 11 -0.56 18.81 6.73
CA ALA A 11 -0.31 17.42 6.35
C ALA A 11 0.10 17.36 4.87
N SER A 12 1.26 16.74 4.59
CA SER A 12 1.68 16.45 3.22
C SER A 12 0.96 15.23 2.68
N ALA A 13 0.65 15.26 1.38
CA ALA A 13 0.19 14.10 0.63
C ALA A 13 1.19 12.95 0.77
N ALA A 14 0.70 11.77 1.17
CA ALA A 14 1.49 10.55 1.25
C ALA A 14 1.57 9.88 -0.13
N ASN A 15 2.69 9.20 -0.37
CA ASN A 15 2.81 8.23 -1.45
C ASN A 15 2.75 6.82 -0.86
N VAL A 16 1.74 6.04 -1.25
CA VAL A 16 1.49 4.70 -0.71
C VAL A 16 1.79 3.65 -1.76
N SER A 17 2.63 2.68 -1.42
CA SER A 17 2.92 1.50 -2.23
C SER A 17 1.97 0.36 -1.85
N LEU A 18 1.18 -0.10 -2.83
CA LEU A 18 0.16 -1.13 -2.63
C LEU A 18 0.50 -2.36 -3.48
N SER A 19 0.60 -3.53 -2.86
CA SER A 19 0.68 -4.76 -3.62
C SER A 19 -0.70 -5.16 -4.16
N CYS A 20 -0.78 -5.45 -5.46
CA CYS A 20 -1.94 -6.07 -6.08
C CYS A 20 -1.54 -7.42 -6.71
N GLY A 21 -2.53 -8.28 -6.98
CA GLY A 21 -2.36 -9.37 -7.94
C GLY A 21 -1.88 -8.85 -9.30
N ALA A 22 -1.17 -9.69 -10.07
CA ALA A 22 -0.42 -9.23 -11.23
C ALA A 22 -1.24 -9.17 -12.53
N VAL A 23 -2.44 -9.75 -12.59
CA VAL A 23 -3.18 -9.92 -13.86
C VAL A 23 -4.70 -9.84 -13.71
N GLY A 24 -5.36 -9.54 -14.84
CA GLY A 24 -6.80 -9.70 -15.01
C GLY A 24 -7.65 -8.69 -14.23
N ALA A 25 -8.87 -9.10 -13.89
CA ALA A 25 -9.85 -8.25 -13.22
C ALA A 25 -9.40 -7.83 -11.82
N GLU A 26 -8.61 -8.66 -11.13
CA GLU A 26 -8.09 -8.35 -9.80
C GLU A 26 -7.18 -7.12 -9.82
N LEU A 27 -6.21 -7.10 -10.73
CA LEU A 27 -5.31 -5.96 -10.90
C LEU A 27 -6.09 -4.69 -11.21
N GLU A 28 -7.06 -4.77 -12.12
CA GLU A 28 -7.83 -3.60 -12.55
C GLU A 28 -8.73 -3.06 -11.43
N LEU A 29 -9.39 -3.94 -10.66
CA LEU A 29 -10.18 -3.54 -9.50
C LEU A 29 -9.30 -2.92 -8.41
N CYS A 30 -8.14 -3.52 -8.14
CA CYS A 30 -7.18 -3.01 -7.16
C CYS A 30 -6.69 -1.60 -7.55
N ARG A 31 -6.31 -1.43 -8.83
CA ARG A 31 -5.88 -0.14 -9.40
C ARG A 31 -6.98 0.91 -9.29
N GLN A 32 -8.20 0.59 -9.74
CA GLN A 32 -9.33 1.51 -9.69
C GLN A 32 -9.67 1.95 -8.26
N GLY A 33 -9.73 1.00 -7.32
CA GLY A 33 -10.01 1.30 -5.91
C GLY A 33 -8.93 2.19 -5.29
N ALA A 34 -7.66 1.91 -5.57
CA ALA A 34 -6.54 2.66 -5.03
C ALA A 34 -6.45 4.08 -5.63
N GLU A 35 -6.68 4.22 -6.93
CA GLU A 35 -6.75 5.54 -7.59
C GLU A 35 -7.93 6.37 -7.10
N ALA A 36 -9.10 5.76 -6.91
CA ALA A 36 -10.26 6.44 -6.36
C ALA A 36 -9.99 6.95 -4.93
N TRP A 37 -9.31 6.15 -4.11
CA TRP A 37 -8.86 6.56 -2.78
C TRP A 37 -7.85 7.71 -2.85
N ALA A 38 -6.84 7.61 -3.72
CA ALA A 38 -5.80 8.61 -3.92
C ALA A 38 -6.42 9.97 -4.29
N ALA A 39 -7.31 9.98 -5.29
CA ALA A 39 -8.01 11.17 -5.75
C ALA A 39 -8.89 11.80 -4.66
N LYS A 40 -9.59 10.99 -3.86
CA LYS A 40 -10.46 11.48 -2.78
C LYS A 40 -9.68 12.08 -1.61
N THR A 41 -8.45 11.62 -1.38
CA THR A 41 -7.66 11.96 -0.19
C THR A 41 -6.53 12.94 -0.47
N GLY A 42 -6.24 13.22 -1.75
CA GLY A 42 -5.09 14.04 -2.15
C GLY A 42 -3.75 13.31 -1.98
N ASN A 43 -3.76 11.98 -1.87
CA ASN A 43 -2.56 11.14 -1.79
C ASN A 43 -2.20 10.58 -3.18
N THR A 44 -1.06 9.90 -3.28
CA THR A 44 -0.67 9.12 -4.46
C THR A 44 -0.53 7.64 -4.11
N VAL A 45 -0.76 6.79 -5.10
CA VAL A 45 -0.55 5.34 -4.97
C VAL A 45 0.40 4.86 -6.06
N THR A 46 1.31 3.97 -5.68
CA THR A 46 2.13 3.16 -6.60
C THR A 46 1.70 1.70 -6.48
N ILE A 47 1.28 1.09 -7.58
CA ILE A 47 0.94 -0.33 -7.61
C ILE A 47 2.22 -1.15 -7.77
N VAL A 48 2.47 -2.04 -6.81
CA VAL A 48 3.57 -3.00 -6.84
C VAL A 48 3.04 -4.33 -7.34
N SER A 49 3.52 -4.75 -8.50
CA SER A 49 3.18 -6.06 -9.06
C SER A 49 3.89 -7.16 -8.26
N THR A 50 3.13 -8.19 -7.90
CA THR A 50 3.64 -9.34 -7.14
C THR A 50 3.49 -10.63 -7.95
N PRO A 51 4.22 -11.71 -7.62
CA PRO A 51 4.04 -12.98 -8.32
C PRO A 51 2.58 -13.45 -8.32
N ASN A 52 2.12 -14.02 -9.44
CA ASN A 52 0.76 -14.55 -9.57
C ASN A 52 0.52 -15.79 -8.71
N SER A 53 1.58 -16.57 -8.43
CA SER A 53 1.50 -17.72 -7.54
C SER A 53 1.34 -17.27 -6.09
N THR A 54 0.26 -17.69 -5.42
CA THR A 54 0.03 -17.35 -4.00
C THR A 54 1.19 -17.81 -3.11
N THR A 55 1.79 -18.96 -3.41
CA THR A 55 2.93 -19.51 -2.67
C THR A 55 4.20 -18.66 -2.86
N GLU A 56 4.48 -18.23 -4.09
CA GLU A 56 5.65 -17.39 -4.37
C GLU A 56 5.48 -15.99 -3.76
N ARG A 57 4.27 -15.46 -3.79
CA ARG A 57 3.92 -14.18 -3.16
C ARG A 57 4.08 -14.22 -1.65
N LEU A 58 3.66 -15.30 -0.98
CA LEU A 58 3.93 -15.50 0.44
C LEU A 58 5.44 -15.49 0.74
N ALA A 59 6.23 -16.23 -0.04
CA ALA A 59 7.68 -16.28 0.15
C ALA A 59 8.33 -14.89 -0.03
N LEU A 60 7.91 -14.12 -1.04
CA LEU A 60 8.36 -12.74 -1.24
C LEU A 60 8.00 -11.86 -0.03
N TYR A 61 6.77 -11.93 0.46
CA TYR A 61 6.35 -11.09 1.58
C TYR A 61 7.11 -11.42 2.87
N GLN A 62 7.34 -12.71 3.14
CA GLN A 62 8.15 -13.14 4.27
C GLN A 62 9.58 -12.58 4.18
N GLN A 63 10.19 -12.56 2.99
CA GLN A 63 11.52 -11.97 2.79
C GLN A 63 11.52 -10.45 3.03
N LEU A 64 10.55 -9.73 2.46
CA LEU A 64 10.44 -8.28 2.64
C LEU A 64 10.22 -7.89 4.10
N LEU A 65 9.32 -8.58 4.78
CA LEU A 65 9.00 -8.33 6.19
C LEU A 65 10.19 -8.68 7.11
N ALA A 66 10.87 -9.81 6.86
CA ALA A 66 12.06 -10.19 7.62
C ALA A 66 13.20 -9.18 7.45
N ALA A 67 13.31 -8.53 6.28
CA ALA A 67 14.29 -7.49 6.01
C ALA A 67 13.89 -6.11 6.55
N GLY A 68 12.67 -5.93 7.05
CA GLY A 68 12.13 -4.61 7.40
C GLY A 68 12.08 -3.67 6.18
N ALA A 69 11.83 -4.24 4.99
CA ALA A 69 11.77 -3.52 3.73
C ALA A 69 10.67 -2.45 3.76
N LYS A 70 10.88 -1.34 3.05
CA LYS A 70 9.93 -0.21 2.95
C LYS A 70 9.30 -0.10 1.57
N ASP A 71 9.48 -1.13 0.76
CA ASP A 71 9.10 -1.17 -0.66
C ASP A 71 7.58 -1.36 -0.86
N ILE A 72 6.87 -1.87 0.15
CA ILE A 72 5.42 -2.10 0.14
C ILE A 72 4.83 -1.65 1.47
N ASP A 73 3.85 -0.74 1.42
CA ASP A 73 3.13 -0.22 2.60
C ASP A 73 1.88 -1.05 2.90
N VAL A 74 1.17 -1.49 1.86
CA VAL A 74 -0.08 -2.27 1.98
C VAL A 74 0.06 -3.59 1.23
N PHE A 75 -0.09 -4.69 1.98
CA PHE A 75 0.03 -6.06 1.48
C PHE A 75 -1.34 -6.69 1.25
N GLN A 76 -1.52 -7.37 0.12
CA GLN A 76 -2.69 -8.18 -0.18
C GLN A 76 -2.47 -9.61 0.31
N ILE A 77 -3.17 -9.97 1.38
CA ILE A 77 -2.98 -11.24 2.08
C ILE A 77 -4.00 -12.28 1.60
N ASP A 78 -3.52 -13.50 1.33
CA ASP A 78 -4.39 -14.65 1.08
C ASP A 78 -4.94 -15.20 2.41
N VAL A 79 -6.21 -15.60 2.42
CA VAL A 79 -6.91 -16.09 3.61
C VAL A 79 -6.31 -17.37 4.21
N ILE A 80 -5.58 -18.17 3.42
CA ILE A 80 -4.99 -19.43 3.88
C ILE A 80 -3.54 -19.32 4.34
N TRP A 81 -2.92 -18.14 4.28
CA TRP A 81 -1.51 -18.01 4.68
C TRP A 81 -1.33 -18.26 6.19
N PRO A 82 -0.29 -19.00 6.58
CA PRO A 82 -0.07 -19.36 7.98
C PRO A 82 0.33 -18.12 8.79
N GLY A 83 -0.34 -17.94 9.93
CA GLY A 83 -0.17 -16.82 10.87
C GLY A 83 -1.26 -16.81 11.92
#